data_AF-A0A5C5WNT5-F1
#
_entry.id   AF-A0A5C5WNT5-F1
#
_cell.length_a   1.000
_cell.length_b   1.000
_cell.length_c   1.000
_cell.angle_alpha   90.00
_cell.angle_beta   90.00
_cell.angle_gamma   90.00
#
_symmetry.space_group_name_H-M   'P 1'
#
loop_
_entity.id
_entity.type
_entity.pdbx_description
1 polymer ?
#
loop_
_entity_poly.entity_id
_entity_poly.type
_entity_poly.pdbx_seq_one_letter_code
_entity_poly.pdbx_strand_id
1 'polypeptide(L)'
;MECGNSGHQLVETVTIAPARYLKVELIRFNSDIGNMQLNTQHLLAERPDWQAVLKLYFDLLDEVKIERDSEESGPRWARRIPQIENIAPEVLTEIHGQLIAMDLLTFQLEDKDDGLMYRITREGRRALLAVEKLSNESESELAA
;
A
#
# COMPACT_ATOMS: atom_id res chain seq x y z
N MET A 1 -40.64 -38.55 -30.32
CA MET A 1 -41.13 -39.04 -29.02
C MET A 1 -40.06 -40.03 -28.57
N GLU A 2 -39.29 -39.84 -27.51
CA GLU A 2 -39.55 -39.20 -26.22
C GLU A 2 -38.33 -38.43 -25.71
N CYS A 3 -38.60 -37.43 -24.88
CA CYS A 3 -37.66 -36.65 -24.10
C CYS A 3 -37.25 -37.44 -22.83
N GLY A 4 -36.04 -37.23 -22.30
CA GLY A 4 -35.61 -37.81 -21.03
C GLY A 4 -34.39 -37.11 -20.44
N ASN A 5 -34.64 -36.14 -19.58
CA ASN A 5 -33.69 -35.32 -18.83
C ASN A 5 -33.19 -36.05 -17.56
N SER A 6 -31.97 -35.72 -17.10
CA SER A 6 -31.42 -35.76 -15.72
C SER A 6 -29.95 -36.20 -15.79
N GLY A 7 -28.95 -35.37 -15.53
CA GLY A 7 -28.83 -34.43 -14.44
C GLY A 7 -28.19 -35.15 -13.26
N HIS A 8 -26.86 -35.13 -13.19
CA HIS A 8 -26.08 -35.35 -11.95
C HIS A 8 -24.65 -34.87 -12.19
N GLN A 9 -24.44 -33.57 -11.96
CA GLN A 9 -23.13 -32.95 -11.92
C GLN A 9 -22.49 -33.30 -10.57
N LEU A 10 -21.35 -33.98 -10.62
CA LEU A 10 -20.52 -34.27 -9.45
C LEU A 10 -19.98 -32.94 -8.93
N VAL A 11 -20.52 -32.46 -7.82
CA VAL A 11 -19.94 -31.37 -7.03
C VAL A 11 -18.85 -31.98 -6.15
N GLU A 12 -17.61 -31.88 -6.62
CA GLU A 12 -16.44 -32.17 -5.80
C GLU A 12 -16.36 -31.11 -4.69
N THR A 13 -16.59 -31.53 -3.44
CA THR A 13 -16.38 -30.69 -2.27
C THR A 13 -14.89 -30.48 -2.06
N VAL A 14 -14.37 -29.36 -2.56
CA VAL A 14 -13.03 -28.87 -2.23
C VAL A 14 -13.02 -28.47 -0.75
N THR A 15 -12.35 -29.30 0.05
CA THR A 15 -12.06 -28.98 1.44
C THR A 15 -10.95 -27.94 1.46
N ILE A 16 -11.30 -26.67 1.67
CA ILE A 16 -10.33 -25.59 1.84
C ILE A 16 -9.71 -25.73 3.24
N ALA A 17 -8.44 -26.12 3.28
CA ALA A 17 -7.66 -26.17 4.51
C ALA A 17 -7.47 -24.75 5.08
N PRO A 18 -7.41 -24.57 6.42
CA PRO A 18 -7.25 -23.26 7.02
C PRO A 18 -5.91 -22.62 6.60
N ALA A 19 -6.02 -21.38 6.13
CA ALA A 19 -4.94 -20.54 5.62
C ALA A 19 -3.71 -20.59 6.54
N ARG A 20 -2.69 -21.33 6.10
CA ARG A 20 -1.34 -21.15 6.61
C ARG A 20 -0.81 -19.87 6.00
N TYR A 21 -0.61 -18.87 6.86
CA TYR A 21 0.14 -17.65 6.57
C TYR A 21 1.34 -17.99 5.67
N LEU A 22 1.26 -17.58 4.41
CA LEU A 22 2.40 -17.61 3.52
C LEU A 22 3.38 -16.57 4.06
N LYS A 23 4.41 -17.08 4.72
CA LYS A 23 5.64 -16.35 5.03
C LYS A 23 6.24 -15.96 3.68
N VAL A 24 5.88 -14.78 3.18
CA VAL A 24 6.51 -14.20 2.00
C VAL A 24 7.99 -14.12 2.34
N GLU A 25 8.81 -14.88 1.63
CA GLU A 25 10.25 -14.82 1.75
C GLU A 25 10.65 -13.39 1.37
N LEU A 26 10.95 -12.62 2.42
CA LEU A 26 11.45 -11.27 2.36
C LEU A 26 12.67 -11.28 1.41
N ILE A 27 12.53 -10.65 0.24
CA ILE A 27 13.66 -10.41 -0.65
C ILE A 27 14.69 -9.67 0.20
N ARG A 28 15.83 -10.32 0.48
CA ARG A 28 16.95 -9.74 1.20
C ARG A 28 17.54 -8.61 0.34
N PHE A 29 16.99 -7.42 0.46
CA PHE A 29 17.66 -6.19 0.07
C PHE A 29 18.77 -5.91 1.10
N ASN A 30 19.95 -5.55 0.61
CA ASN A 30 21.24 -5.44 1.29
C ASN A 30 21.19 -5.18 2.82
N SER A 31 21.92 -6.02 3.54
CA SER A 31 22.11 -6.01 5.00
C SER A 31 22.91 -4.83 5.56
N ASP A 32 23.03 -3.70 4.85
CA ASP A 32 23.75 -2.51 5.32
C ASP A 32 22.87 -1.52 6.09
N ILE A 33 21.54 -1.70 6.11
CA ILE A 33 20.63 -0.90 6.96
C ILE A 33 20.48 -1.52 8.36
N GLY A 34 21.44 -2.39 8.76
CA GLY A 34 21.36 -3.15 10.00
C GLY A 34 21.63 -2.37 11.29
N ASN A 35 22.04 -1.09 11.25
CA ASN A 35 22.38 -0.35 12.47
C ASN A 35 22.34 1.19 12.35
N MET A 36 21.66 1.75 11.36
CA MET A 36 21.45 3.20 11.31
C MET A 36 19.99 3.43 11.67
N GLN A 37 19.76 4.00 12.85
CA GLN A 37 18.47 4.55 13.23
C GLN A 37 18.23 5.81 12.37
N LEU A 38 18.13 5.62 11.05
CA LEU A 38 17.77 6.64 10.09
C LEU A 38 16.36 7.06 10.44
N ASN A 39 16.20 8.31 10.88
CA ASN A 39 14.90 8.89 11.10
C ASN A 39 14.15 8.86 9.77
N THR A 40 13.07 8.08 9.69
CA THR A 40 12.23 7.89 8.51
C THR A 40 11.86 9.22 7.83
N GLN A 41 11.68 10.28 8.61
CA GLN A 41 11.37 11.62 8.11
C GLN A 41 12.52 12.21 7.27
N HIS A 42 13.77 12.04 7.73
CA HIS A 42 14.95 12.53 7.02
C HIS A 42 15.14 11.78 5.70
N LEU A 43 14.97 10.45 5.71
CA LEU A 43 15.04 9.66 4.49
C LEU A 43 13.96 10.07 3.48
N LEU A 44 12.72 10.26 3.94
CA LEU A 44 11.64 10.73 3.08
C LEU A 44 11.94 12.12 2.53
N ALA A 45 12.47 13.04 3.34
CA ALA A 45 12.82 14.40 2.90
C ALA A 45 13.82 14.40 1.73
N GLU A 46 14.76 13.44 1.70
CA GLU A 46 15.74 13.27 0.61
C GLU A 46 15.17 12.55 -0.64
N ARG A 47 13.96 11.99 -0.56
CA ARG A 47 13.35 11.14 -1.58
C ARG A 47 11.97 11.65 -2.00
N PRO A 48 11.90 12.68 -2.87
CA PRO A 48 10.63 13.29 -3.27
C PRO A 48 9.73 12.34 -4.07
N ASP A 49 10.31 11.36 -4.76
CA ASP A 49 9.61 10.27 -5.43
C ASP A 49 8.86 9.36 -4.45
N TRP A 50 9.47 9.04 -3.31
CA TRP A 50 8.84 8.25 -2.25
C TRP A 50 7.72 9.03 -1.56
N GLN A 51 7.96 10.34 -1.32
CA GLN A 51 6.93 11.23 -0.80
C GLN A 51 5.72 11.27 -1.72
N ALA A 52 5.93 11.41 -3.04
CA ALA A 52 4.85 11.44 -4.03
C ALA A 52 4.00 10.15 -4.00
N VAL A 53 4.63 8.98 -3.93
CA VAL A 53 3.92 7.69 -3.81
C VAL A 53 3.11 7.62 -2.52
N LEU A 54 3.72 7.92 -1.37
CA LEU A 54 3.03 7.90 -0.08
C LEU A 54 1.89 8.90 -0.01
N LYS A 55 2.10 10.11 -0.54
CA LYS A 55 1.09 11.17 -0.59
C LYS A 55 -0.10 10.74 -1.43
N LEU A 56 0.12 10.14 -2.59
CA LEU A 56 -0.97 9.69 -3.43
C LEU A 56 -1.82 8.60 -2.75
N TYR A 57 -1.20 7.66 -2.03
CA TYR A 57 -1.94 6.71 -1.20
C TYR A 57 -2.66 7.37 -0.03
N PHE A 58 -2.06 8.40 0.59
CA PHE A 58 -2.70 9.15 1.66
C PHE A 58 -3.95 9.87 1.16
N ASP A 59 -3.82 10.63 0.07
CA ASP A 59 -4.89 11.42 -0.55
C ASP A 59 -6.03 10.51 -1.02
N LEU A 60 -5.71 9.44 -1.77
CA LEU A 60 -6.72 8.51 -2.29
C LEU A 60 -7.56 7.88 -1.16
N LEU A 61 -6.92 7.52 -0.03
CA LEU A 61 -7.64 6.95 1.11
C LEU A 61 -8.40 7.99 1.93
N ASP A 62 -8.05 9.27 1.80
CA ASP A 62 -8.77 10.40 2.40
C ASP A 62 -9.97 10.82 1.55
N GLU A 63 -9.85 10.88 0.23
CA GLU A 63 -10.94 11.18 -0.72
C GLU A 63 -12.06 10.12 -0.66
N VAL A 64 -11.69 8.84 -0.53
CA VAL A 64 -12.67 7.75 -0.31
C VAL A 64 -13.46 7.97 1.00
N LYS A 65 -13.03 8.85 1.92
CA LYS A 65 -13.83 9.22 3.12
C LYS A 65 -15.02 10.09 2.78
N ILE A 66 -14.92 10.88 1.72
CA ILE A 66 -15.97 11.82 1.32
C ILE A 66 -17.12 11.06 0.63
N GLU A 67 -16.82 9.97 -0.07
CA GLU A 67 -17.80 9.23 -0.87
C GLU A 67 -18.61 8.16 -0.11
N ARG A 68 -18.09 7.62 1.01
CA ARG A 68 -18.81 6.62 1.82
C ARG A 68 -19.33 7.24 3.10
N ASP A 69 -20.66 7.33 3.20
CA ASP A 69 -21.38 7.80 4.37
C ASP A 69 -21.02 6.97 5.63
N SER A 70 -20.27 7.62 6.51
CA SER A 70 -19.91 7.42 7.94
C SER A 70 -19.97 6.08 8.72
N GLU A 71 -20.43 4.92 8.24
CA GLU A 71 -20.62 3.74 9.15
C GLU A 71 -19.67 2.55 8.96
N GLU A 72 -18.93 2.45 7.85
CA GLU A 72 -17.98 1.34 7.64
C GLU A 72 -16.58 1.72 8.18
N SER A 73 -16.40 1.63 9.50
CA SER A 73 -15.16 1.98 10.23
C SER A 73 -14.03 0.93 10.09
N GLY A 74 -13.90 0.35 8.90
CA GLY A 74 -12.83 -0.59 8.56
C GLY A 74 -11.55 0.13 8.12
N PRO A 75 -10.38 -0.54 8.19
CA PRO A 75 -9.16 -0.05 7.56
C PRO A 75 -9.38 0.11 6.06
N ARG A 76 -9.12 1.30 5.53
CA ARG A 76 -9.29 1.62 4.10
C ARG A 76 -8.12 1.08 3.30
N TRP A 77 -8.41 0.46 2.17
CA TRP A 77 -7.43 -0.10 1.26
C TRP A 77 -7.68 0.43 -0.16
N ALA A 78 -6.61 0.63 -0.91
CA ALA A 78 -6.66 1.09 -2.29
C ALA A 78 -5.99 0.08 -3.22
N ARG A 79 -6.39 0.03 -4.49
CA ARG A 79 -5.66 -0.76 -5.49
C ARG A 79 -4.25 -0.20 -5.69
N ARG A 80 -3.36 -1.03 -6.25
CA ARG A 80 -2.03 -0.57 -6.66
C ARG A 80 -2.15 0.60 -7.62
N ILE A 81 -1.43 1.69 -7.33
CA ILE A 81 -1.33 2.82 -8.27
C ILE A 81 -0.42 2.37 -9.42
N PRO A 82 -0.91 2.32 -10.67
CA PRO A 82 -0.13 1.77 -11.78
C PRO A 82 0.88 2.78 -12.34
N GLN A 83 0.65 4.08 -12.14
CA GLN A 83 1.44 5.16 -12.72
C GLN A 83 1.37 6.40 -11.84
N ILE A 84 2.49 7.12 -11.74
CA ILE A 84 2.59 8.45 -11.16
C ILE A 84 3.32 9.33 -12.17
N GLU A 85 2.89 10.59 -12.30
CA GLU A 85 3.56 11.54 -13.17
C GLU A 85 5.04 11.64 -12.82
N ASN A 86 5.90 11.64 -13.85
CA ASN A 86 7.36 11.75 -13.70
C ASN A 86 8.05 10.58 -12.96
N ILE A 87 7.36 9.46 -12.72
CA ILE A 87 7.97 8.23 -12.17
C ILE A 87 7.74 7.07 -13.14
N ALA A 88 8.83 6.44 -13.57
CA ALA A 88 8.75 5.27 -14.45
C ALA A 88 8.09 4.06 -13.73
N PRO A 89 7.28 3.24 -14.41
CA PRO A 89 6.59 2.10 -13.79
C PRO A 89 7.50 1.08 -13.09
N GLU A 90 8.71 0.88 -13.62
CA GLU A 90 9.73 -0.02 -13.08
C GLU A 90 10.24 0.51 -11.73
N VAL A 91 10.57 1.81 -11.70
CA VAL A 91 10.99 2.53 -10.48
C VAL A 91 9.87 2.54 -9.46
N LEU A 92 8.62 2.75 -9.90
CA LEU A 92 7.46 2.72 -9.03
C LEU A 92 7.33 1.36 -8.32
N THR A 93 7.59 0.25 -9.00
CA THR A 93 7.59 -1.10 -8.40
C THR A 93 8.63 -1.23 -7.29
N GLU A 94 9.84 -0.72 -7.52
CA GLU A 94 10.91 -0.71 -6.53
C GLU A 94 10.54 0.14 -5.30
N ILE A 95 9.99 1.34 -5.53
CA ILE A 95 9.56 2.24 -4.44
C ILE A 95 8.51 1.57 -3.56
N HIS A 96 7.51 0.88 -4.13
CA HIS A 96 6.52 0.14 -3.33
C HIS A 96 7.21 -0.89 -2.42
N GLY A 97 8.15 -1.66 -2.95
CA GLY A 97 8.91 -2.64 -2.19
C GLY A 97 9.70 -2.01 -1.03
N GLN A 98 10.35 -0.87 -1.28
CA GLN A 98 11.12 -0.13 -0.28
C GLN A 98 10.21 0.44 0.82
N LEU A 99 9.10 1.08 0.45
CA LEU A 99 8.12 1.60 1.41
C LEU A 99 7.50 0.50 2.27
N ILE A 100 7.28 -0.70 1.72
CA ILE A 100 6.80 -1.87 2.47
C ILE A 100 7.87 -2.40 3.42
N ALA A 101 9.12 -2.53 2.95
CA ALA A 101 10.23 -2.99 3.78
C ALA A 101 10.48 -2.07 4.98
N MET A 102 10.13 -0.79 4.84
CA MET A 102 10.24 0.23 5.88
C MET A 102 8.98 0.42 6.74
N ASP A 103 7.96 -0.42 6.57
CA ASP A 103 6.67 -0.30 7.28
C ASP A 103 5.97 1.07 7.09
N LEU A 104 6.19 1.73 5.95
CA LEU A 104 5.52 2.99 5.58
C LEU A 104 4.28 2.73 4.72
N LEU A 105 4.32 1.65 3.97
CA LEU A 105 3.22 1.11 3.17
C LEU A 105 2.98 -0.35 3.56
N THR A 106 1.74 -0.82 3.49
CA THR A 106 1.41 -2.23 3.71
C THR A 106 0.45 -2.71 2.63
N PHE A 107 0.35 -4.04 2.46
CA PHE A 107 -0.52 -4.65 1.48
C PHE A 107 -1.27 -5.85 2.04
N GLN A 108 -2.40 -6.18 1.41
CA GLN A 108 -3.15 -7.42 1.63
C GLN A 108 -3.69 -7.95 0.29
N LEU A 109 -4.05 -9.24 0.26
CA LEU A 109 -4.73 -9.86 -0.87
C LEU A 109 -6.25 -9.71 -0.71
N GLU A 110 -6.95 -9.49 -1.83
CA GLU A 110 -8.41 -9.52 -1.88
C GLU A 110 -8.91 -10.89 -2.37
N ASP A 111 -9.79 -11.54 -1.60
CA ASP A 111 -10.20 -12.94 -1.76
C ASP A 111 -10.88 -13.32 -3.09
N LYS A 112 -11.19 -12.36 -3.97
CA LYS A 112 -12.06 -12.60 -5.15
C LYS A 112 -11.52 -12.13 -6.50
N ASP A 113 -10.50 -11.29 -6.56
CA ASP A 113 -10.00 -10.69 -7.81
C ASP A 113 -8.46 -10.71 -7.97
N ASP A 114 -7.74 -11.51 -7.16
CA ASP A 114 -6.26 -11.59 -7.17
C ASP A 114 -5.57 -10.21 -7.11
N GLY A 115 -6.26 -9.22 -6.53
CA GLY A 115 -5.79 -7.85 -6.43
C GLY A 115 -4.94 -7.64 -5.19
N LEU A 116 -3.72 -7.11 -5.37
CA LEU A 116 -2.95 -6.53 -4.27
C LEU A 116 -3.57 -5.19 -3.88
N MET A 117 -3.98 -5.10 -2.63
CA MET A 117 -4.54 -3.91 -2.02
C MET A 117 -3.50 -3.28 -1.10
N TYR A 118 -3.37 -1.96 -1.14
CA TYR A 118 -2.33 -1.20 -0.47
C TYR A 118 -2.94 -0.18 0.49
N ARG A 119 -2.18 0.15 1.53
CA ARG A 119 -2.55 1.17 2.50
C ARG A 119 -1.32 1.80 3.13
N ILE A 120 -1.35 3.12 3.31
CA ILE A 120 -0.35 3.82 4.13
C ILE A 120 -0.46 3.39 5.60
N THR A 121 0.65 3.06 6.24
CA THR A 121 0.65 2.69 7.66
C THR A 121 0.50 3.92 8.56
N ARG A 122 0.33 3.70 9.86
CA ARG A 122 0.37 4.80 10.83
C ARG A 122 1.74 5.51 10.82
N GLU A 123 2.82 4.75 10.67
CA GLU A 123 4.17 5.31 10.65
C GLU A 123 4.45 6.08 9.36
N GLY A 124 4.09 5.51 8.20
CA GLY A 124 4.17 6.21 6.91
C GLY A 124 3.41 7.53 6.92
N ARG A 125 2.21 7.55 7.51
CA ARG A 125 1.42 8.78 7.67
C ARG A 125 2.12 9.82 8.54
N ARG A 126 2.65 9.41 9.71
CA ARG A 126 3.35 10.32 10.62
C ARG A 126 4.61 10.90 9.96
N ALA A 127 5.35 10.06 9.24
CA ALA A 127 6.58 10.47 8.59
C ALA A 127 6.30 11.45 7.44
N LEU A 128 5.29 11.19 6.61
CA LEU A 128 4.85 12.10 5.54
C LEU A 128 4.46 13.48 6.08
N LEU A 129 3.57 13.52 7.08
CA LEU A 129 3.11 14.79 7.69
C LEU A 129 4.24 15.59 8.34
N ALA A 130 5.24 14.91 8.90
CA ALA A 130 6.41 15.59 9.47
C ALA A 130 7.28 16.25 8.40
N VAL A 131 7.47 15.58 7.24
CA VAL A 131 8.21 16.16 6.11
C VAL A 131 7.47 17.35 5.51
N GLU A 132 6.16 17.23 5.29
CA GLU A 132 5.34 18.36 4.81
C GLU A 132 5.41 19.58 5.75
N LYS A 133 5.42 19.33 7.06
CA LYS A 133 5.58 20.40 8.05
C LYS A 133 6.94 21.10 7.95
N LEU A 134 8.03 20.35 7.81
CA LEU A 134 9.39 20.90 7.68
C LEU A 134 9.55 21.73 6.40
N SER A 135 8.94 21.28 5.30
CA SER A 135 8.93 22.04 4.04
C SER A 135 8.19 23.39 4.21
N ASN A 136 7.03 23.38 4.87
CA ASN A 136 6.23 24.59 5.08
C ASN A 136 6.88 25.60 6.06
N GLU A 137 7.56 25.12 7.09
CA GLU A 137 8.27 26.00 8.05
C GLU A 137 9.45 26.73 7.39
N SER A 138 10.13 26.07 6.44
CA SER A 138 11.26 26.64 5.70
C SER A 138 10.84 27.77 4.73
N GLU A 139 9.62 27.70 4.18
CA GLU A 139 9.06 28.75 3.32
C GLU A 139 8.55 29.96 4.13
N SER A 140 8.07 29.72 5.35
CA SER A 140 7.58 30.76 6.26
C SER A 140 8.67 31.71 6.77
N GLU A 141 9.92 31.24 6.93
CA GLU A 141 11.04 32.05 7.44
C GLU A 141 11.67 32.94 6.35
N LEU A 142 11.52 32.58 5.08
CA LEU A 142 12.02 33.37 3.95
C LEU A 142 11.04 34.48 3.50
N ALA A 143 9.81 34.44 4.00
CA ALA A 143 8.75 35.41 3.70
C ALA A 143 8.55 36.49 4.79
N ALA A 144 9.36 36.49 5.85
CA ALA A 144 9.33 37.45 6.97
C ALA A 144 10.55 38.37 6.98
#